data_AF-A0AAW2TQI1-F1
#
_entry.id   AF-A0AAW2TQI1-F1
#
_cell.length_a   1.000
_cell.length_b   1.000
_cell.length_c   1.000
_cell.angle_alpha   90.00
_cell.angle_beta   90.00
_cell.angle_gamma   90.00
#
_symmetry.space_group_name_H-M   'P 1'
#
loop_
_entity.id
_entity.type
_entity.pdbx_description
1 polymer ?
#
loop_
_entity_poly.entity_id
_entity_poly.type
_entity_poly.pdbx_seq_one_letter_code
_entity_poly.pdbx_strand_id
1 'polypeptide(L)'
;MPMKKKETKGGSSAPDVAPEEPKMDIKSILKDIEFLGSSHMTWKEKKDLENRKVVSLGGKPPMKQRLPLSVARVTMKKQKEREEKLLQERAILGRFGAYCSSGAKKVTERHRPEDRVLRAT
;
A
#
# COMPACT_ATOMS: atom_id res chain seq x y z
N MET A 1 -16.20 -11.66 -73.98
CA MET A 1 -17.04 -11.75 -72.77
C MET A 1 -16.50 -12.87 -71.89
N PRO A 2 -16.58 -12.85 -70.55
CA PRO A 2 -16.91 -11.78 -69.59
C PRO A 2 -15.80 -11.52 -68.54
N MET A 3 -15.77 -10.30 -67.99
CA MET A 3 -14.89 -9.90 -66.90
C MET A 3 -15.38 -10.46 -65.56
N LYS A 4 -14.48 -11.09 -64.78
CA LYS A 4 -14.80 -11.60 -63.45
C LYS A 4 -14.52 -10.53 -62.40
N LYS A 5 -15.58 -9.92 -61.87
CA LYS A 5 -15.61 -9.17 -60.60
C LYS A 5 -15.85 -10.13 -59.43
N LYS A 6 -15.46 -9.68 -58.23
CA LYS A 6 -15.71 -10.16 -56.85
C LYS A 6 -14.41 -10.58 -56.16
N GLU A 7 -14.09 -10.19 -54.94
CA GLU A 7 -14.79 -9.44 -53.90
C GLU A 7 -13.71 -9.01 -52.89
N THR A 8 -13.78 -7.79 -52.39
CA THR A 8 -13.01 -7.29 -51.25
C THR A 8 -13.47 -8.02 -49.99
N LYS A 9 -12.72 -9.01 -49.52
CA LYS A 9 -12.88 -9.50 -48.14
C LYS A 9 -12.01 -8.66 -47.21
N GLY A 10 -12.64 -7.62 -46.65
CA GLY A 10 -12.17 -6.98 -45.44
C GLY A 10 -12.13 -8.01 -44.32
N GLY A 11 -10.92 -8.44 -43.97
CA GLY A 11 -10.67 -9.15 -42.73
C GLY A 11 -10.45 -8.11 -41.64
N SER A 12 -11.53 -7.68 -40.99
CA SER A 12 -11.45 -7.01 -39.70
C SER A 12 -11.01 -8.05 -38.67
N SER A 13 -9.69 -8.23 -38.50
CA SER A 13 -9.16 -8.94 -37.34
C SER A 13 -9.28 -8.01 -36.14
N ALA A 14 -10.47 -7.96 -35.54
CA ALA A 14 -10.59 -7.56 -34.16
C ALA A 14 -9.74 -8.54 -33.33
N PRO A 15 -8.88 -8.08 -32.42
CA PRO A 15 -8.30 -8.99 -31.45
C PRO A 15 -9.45 -9.49 -30.60
N ASP A 16 -9.74 -10.79 -30.70
CA ASP A 16 -10.54 -11.53 -29.75
C ASP A 16 -9.76 -11.49 -28.42
N VAL A 17 -10.05 -10.47 -27.61
CA VAL A 17 -9.51 -10.36 -26.26
C VAL A 17 -10.28 -11.39 -25.45
N ALA A 18 -9.77 -12.63 -25.49
CA ALA A 18 -10.13 -13.65 -24.52
C ALA A 18 -10.13 -13.00 -23.13
N PRO A 19 -11.12 -13.29 -22.27
CA PRO A 19 -11.05 -12.84 -20.89
C PRO A 19 -9.81 -13.52 -20.29
N GLU A 20 -8.70 -12.77 -20.21
CA GLU A 20 -7.52 -13.18 -19.46
C GLU A 20 -8.04 -13.64 -18.11
N GLU A 21 -7.90 -14.94 -17.82
CA GLU A 21 -8.22 -15.46 -16.51
C GLU A 21 -7.52 -14.55 -15.50
N PRO A 22 -8.26 -14.00 -14.53
CA PRO A 22 -7.66 -13.08 -13.58
C PRO A 22 -6.58 -13.86 -12.84
N LYS A 23 -5.32 -13.63 -13.18
CA LYS A 23 -4.16 -14.17 -12.47
C LYS A 23 -4.31 -13.74 -11.02
N MET A 24 -4.83 -14.63 -10.19
CA MET A 24 -5.14 -14.35 -8.79
C MET A 24 -3.83 -14.39 -7.99
N ASP A 25 -3.04 -13.32 -8.12
CA ASP A 25 -1.87 -13.11 -7.28
C ASP A 25 -2.31 -13.00 -5.82
N ILE A 26 -1.54 -13.57 -4.88
CA ILE A 26 -1.84 -13.46 -3.44
C ILE A 26 -2.08 -12.00 -3.02
N LYS A 27 -1.37 -11.05 -3.66
CA LYS A 27 -1.54 -9.61 -3.43
C LYS A 27 -2.87 -9.04 -3.94
N SER A 28 -3.43 -9.54 -5.05
CA SER A 28 -4.76 -9.12 -5.52
C SER A 28 -5.84 -9.71 -4.64
N ILE A 29 -5.75 -11.01 -4.31
CA ILE A 29 -6.67 -11.68 -3.39
C ILE A 29 -6.74 -10.95 -2.03
N LEU A 30 -5.60 -10.58 -1.44
CA LEU A 30 -5.59 -9.86 -0.16
C LEU A 30 -6.25 -8.47 -0.24
N LYS A 31 -6.09 -7.76 -1.36
CA LYS A 31 -6.76 -6.46 -1.59
C LYS A 31 -8.26 -6.65 -1.75
N ASP A 32 -8.68 -7.71 -2.43
CA ASP A 32 -10.09 -8.04 -2.64
C ASP A 32 -10.76 -8.47 -1.32
N ILE A 33 -10.04 -9.18 -0.44
CA ILE A 33 -10.49 -9.50 0.93
C ILE A 33 -10.67 -8.21 1.76
N GLU A 34 -9.73 -7.26 1.67
CA GLU A 34 -9.87 -5.96 2.34
C GLU A 34 -11.10 -5.18 1.83
N PHE A 35 -11.42 -5.31 0.55
CA PHE A 35 -12.59 -4.69 -0.07
C PHE A 35 -13.90 -5.46 0.21
N LEU A 36 -13.86 -6.77 0.42
CA LEU A 36 -15.05 -7.62 0.65
C LEU A 36 -15.87 -7.17 1.88
N GLY A 37 -15.20 -6.59 2.88
CA GLY A 37 -15.85 -6.06 4.09
C GLY A 37 -16.62 -4.74 3.89
N SER A 38 -16.65 -4.18 2.68
CA SER A 38 -17.19 -2.83 2.44
C SER A 38 -18.72 -2.73 2.42
N SER A 39 -19.46 -3.84 2.37
CA SER A 39 -20.93 -3.85 2.40
C SER A 39 -21.52 -3.38 3.73
N HIS A 40 -20.83 -3.60 4.85
CA HIS A 40 -21.26 -3.20 6.19
C HIS A 40 -20.55 -1.95 6.71
N MET A 41 -19.75 -1.29 5.87
CA MET A 41 -19.01 -0.09 6.27
C MET A 41 -19.86 1.16 6.19
N THR A 42 -19.64 2.05 7.15
CA THR A 42 -20.16 3.41 7.09
C THR A 42 -19.54 4.16 5.91
N TRP A 43 -20.24 5.17 5.40
CA TRP A 43 -19.72 6.05 4.34
C TRP A 43 -18.33 6.63 4.68
N LYS A 44 -18.09 6.93 5.96
CA LYS A 44 -16.82 7.49 6.44
C LYS A 44 -15.67 6.50 6.28
N GLU A 45 -15.89 5.25 6.65
CA GLU A 45 -14.91 4.17 6.51
C GLU A 45 -14.63 3.90 5.03
N LYS A 46 -15.67 3.90 4.18
CA LYS A 46 -15.50 3.76 2.73
C LYS A 46 -14.61 4.87 2.15
N LYS A 47 -14.84 6.13 2.56
CA LYS A 47 -14.02 7.26 2.10
C LYS A 47 -12.57 7.15 2.58
N ASP A 48 -12.35 6.65 3.80
CA ASP A 48 -11.01 6.43 4.32
C ASP A 48 -10.26 5.33 3.56
N LEU A 49 -10.92 4.24 3.15
CA LEU A 49 -10.32 3.21 2.29
C LEU A 49 -9.93 3.76 0.92
N GLU A 50 -10.80 4.56 0.30
CA GLU A 50 -10.47 5.26 -0.94
C GLU A 50 -9.27 6.19 -0.79
N ASN A 51 -9.22 6.97 0.29
CA ASN A 51 -8.10 7.86 0.58
C ASN A 51 -6.79 7.07 0.75
N ARG A 52 -6.82 5.90 1.41
CA ARG A 52 -5.65 5.01 1.52
C ARG A 52 -5.20 4.49 0.15
N LYS A 53 -6.14 4.15 -0.73
CA LYS A 53 -5.84 3.74 -2.11
C LYS A 53 -5.17 4.87 -2.88
N VAL A 54 -5.69 6.09 -2.80
CA VAL A 54 -5.09 7.28 -3.42
C VAL A 54 -3.66 7.52 -2.93
N VAL A 55 -3.43 7.41 -1.61
CA VAL A 55 -2.09 7.56 -1.03
C VAL A 55 -1.14 6.44 -1.47
N SER A 56 -1.63 5.19 -1.56
CA SER A 56 -0.83 4.04 -2.00
C SER A 56 -0.39 4.15 -3.46
N LEU A 57 -1.15 4.88 -4.28
CA LEU A 57 -0.82 5.20 -5.67
C LEU A 57 0.13 6.41 -5.81
N GLY A 58 0.62 6.96 -4.69
CA GLY A 58 1.51 8.12 -4.67
C GLY A 58 0.80 9.47 -4.50
N GLY A 59 -0.51 9.47 -4.25
CA GLY A 59 -1.25 10.68 -3.91
C GLY A 59 -0.83 11.28 -2.56
N LYS A 60 -0.97 12.59 -2.42
CA LYS A 60 -0.70 13.28 -1.15
C LYS A 60 -1.72 12.87 -0.07
N PRO A 61 -1.29 12.53 1.15
CA PRO A 61 -2.21 12.25 2.25
C PRO A 61 -3.13 13.43 2.58
N PRO A 62 -4.38 13.17 3.02
CA PRO A 62 -5.31 14.22 3.40
C PRO A 62 -4.74 15.03 4.57
N MET A 63 -4.88 16.36 4.49
CA MET A 63 -4.37 17.25 5.52
C MET A 63 -5.18 17.12 6.80
N LYS A 64 -4.49 16.94 7.93
CA LYS A 64 -5.13 16.91 9.26
C LYS A 64 -5.39 18.34 9.74
N GLN A 65 -6.45 18.53 10.51
CA GLN A 65 -6.73 19.81 11.16
C GLN A 65 -5.57 20.19 12.09
N ARG A 66 -5.19 21.48 12.08
CA ARG A 66 -4.21 22.01 13.01
C ARG A 66 -4.80 22.06 14.42
N LEU A 67 -4.16 21.36 15.35
CA LEU A 67 -4.50 21.38 16.77
C LEU A 67 -3.37 22.05 17.55
N PRO A 68 -3.67 22.72 18.68
CA PRO A 68 -2.63 23.26 19.56
C PRO A 68 -1.74 22.14 20.12
N LEU A 69 -0.47 22.47 20.36
CA LEU A 69 0.55 21.49 20.78
C LEU A 69 0.20 20.78 22.09
N SER A 70 -0.45 21.47 23.01
CA SER A 70 -0.91 20.90 24.28
C SER A 70 -1.84 19.71 24.07
N VAL A 71 -2.80 19.83 23.15
CA VAL A 71 -3.78 18.78 22.83
C VAL A 71 -3.14 17.68 21.99
N ALA A 72 -2.35 18.04 20.98
CA ALA A 72 -1.72 17.08 20.07
C ALA A 72 -0.71 16.15 20.76
N ARG A 73 0.04 16.65 21.76
CA ARG A 73 1.04 15.84 22.49
C ARG A 73 0.38 14.69 23.26
N VAL A 74 -0.76 14.95 23.89
CA VAL A 74 -1.46 13.95 24.71
C VAL A 74 -2.00 12.81 23.86
N THR A 75 -2.58 13.12 22.70
CA THR A 75 -3.14 12.09 21.80
C THR A 75 -2.04 11.22 21.21
N MET A 76 -0.91 11.82 20.79
CA MET A 76 0.26 11.10 20.29
C MET A 76 0.87 10.18 21.35
N LYS A 77 1.03 10.65 22.60
CA LYS A 77 1.54 9.84 23.71
C LYS A 77 0.66 8.61 23.96
N LYS A 78 -0.66 8.82 24.10
CA LYS A 78 -1.62 7.72 24.31
C LYS A 78 -1.68 6.74 23.13
N GLN A 79 -1.50 7.23 21.90
CA GLN A 79 -1.43 6.36 20.73
C GLN A 79 -0.19 5.46 20.77
N LYS A 80 0.98 6.04 21.07
CA LYS A 80 2.24 5.29 21.20
C LYS A 80 2.15 4.23 22.30
N GLU A 81 1.62 4.58 23.47
CA GLU A 81 1.42 3.65 24.58
C GLU A 81 0.46 2.50 24.21
N ARG A 82 -0.60 2.76 23.44
CA ARG A 82 -1.50 1.71 22.93
C ARG A 82 -0.81 0.79 21.94
N GLU A 83 -0.02 1.34 21.02
CA GLU A 83 0.75 0.56 20.05
C GLU A 83 1.82 -0.31 20.73
N GLU A 84 2.48 0.21 21.76
CA GLU A 84 3.45 -0.53 22.57
C GLU A 84 2.79 -1.67 23.36
N LYS A 85 1.64 -1.43 24.01
CA LYS A 85 0.87 -2.48 24.68
C LYS A 85 0.44 -3.58 23.72
N LEU A 86 -0.10 -3.21 22.57
CA LEU A 86 -0.50 -4.16 21.53
C LEU A 86 0.70 -4.97 21.02
N LEU A 87 1.86 -4.35 20.89
CA LEU A 87 3.10 -5.03 20.49
C LEU A 87 3.57 -6.00 21.57
N GLN A 88 3.50 -5.62 22.84
CA GLN A 88 3.84 -6.47 23.97
C GLN A 88 2.87 -7.68 24.07
N GLU A 89 1.57 -7.45 23.94
CA GLU A 89 0.55 -8.51 23.90
C GLU A 89 0.81 -9.49 22.74
N ARG A 90 1.11 -8.98 21.55
CA ARG A 90 1.47 -9.80 20.37
C ARG A 90 2.73 -10.64 20.61
N ALA A 91 3.73 -10.07 21.28
CA ALA A 91 4.97 -10.78 21.63
C ALA A 91 4.72 -11.91 22.64
N ILE A 92 3.89 -11.66 23.66
CA ILE A 92 3.52 -12.67 24.68
C ILE A 92 2.69 -13.80 24.07
N LEU A 93 1.70 -13.47 23.22
CA LEU A 93 0.82 -14.46 22.61
C LEU A 93 1.48 -15.31 21.50
N GLY A 94 2.76 -15.08 21.19
CA GLY A 94 3.50 -15.86 20.18
C GLY A 94 2.90 -15.78 18.77
N ARG A 95 2.05 -14.79 18.48
CA ARG A 95 1.41 -14.61 17.17
C ARG A 95 2.44 -14.01 16.20
N PHE A 96 3.29 -14.89 15.68
CA PHE A 96 4.35 -14.59 14.72
C PHE A 96 3.72 -14.15 13.39
N GLY A 97 3.98 -12.92 12.93
CA GLY A 97 3.54 -12.45 11.60
C GLY A 97 3.16 -10.98 11.49
N ALA A 98 2.96 -10.26 12.59
CA ALA A 98 2.61 -8.83 12.58
C ALA A 98 3.80 -7.92 12.94
N TYR A 99 5.01 -8.26 12.47
CA TYR A 99 6.14 -7.33 12.49
C TYR A 99 5.86 -6.25 11.43
N CYS A 100 5.06 -5.25 11.80
CA CYS A 100 4.92 -4.04 11.02
C CYS A 100 6.29 -3.34 10.97
N SER A 101 7.03 -3.58 9.89
CA SER A 101 8.06 -2.68 9.36
C SER A 101 9.09 -2.14 10.37
N SER A 102 9.71 -3.03 11.16
CA SER A 102 11.11 -2.78 11.52
C SER A 102 11.92 -3.23 10.30
N GLY A 103 12.12 -2.32 9.35
CA GLY A 103 13.04 -2.56 8.26
C GLY A 103 14.35 -3.02 8.88
N ALA A 104 14.78 -4.24 8.53
CA ALA A 104 16.13 -4.70 8.70
C ALA A 104 17.03 -3.79 7.85
N LYS A 105 17.23 -2.55 8.30
CA LYS A 105 18.42 -1.80 7.96
C LYS A 105 19.52 -2.67 8.53
N LYS A 106 20.19 -3.39 7.64
CA LYS A 106 21.51 -3.94 7.89
C LYS A 106 22.22 -2.92 8.77
N VAL A 107 22.63 -3.33 9.96
CA VAL A 107 23.47 -2.51 10.83
C VAL A 107 24.78 -2.35 10.04
N THR A 108 24.81 -1.37 9.14
CA THR A 108 26.04 -0.82 8.62
C THR A 108 26.67 -0.18 9.83
N GLU A 109 27.75 -0.81 10.27
CA GLU A 109 28.72 -0.32 11.24
C GLU A 109 28.65 1.21 11.37
N ARG A 110 28.24 1.69 12.55
CA ARG A 110 28.15 3.13 12.80
C ARG A 110 29.57 3.68 12.89
N HIS A 111 30.14 4.10 11.76
CA HIS A 111 31.45 4.75 11.73
C HIS A 111 31.41 6.02 12.58
N ARG A 112 32.41 6.18 13.46
CA ARG A 112 32.53 7.33 14.36
C ARG A 112 32.68 8.62 13.54
N PRO A 113 32.24 9.77 14.07
CA PRO A 113 32.34 11.05 13.36
C PRO A 113 33.79 11.41 13.00
N GLU A 114 34.75 10.95 13.79
CA GLU A 114 36.20 11.11 13.55
C GLU A 114 36.68 10.47 12.24
N ASP A 115 36.01 9.42 11.77
CA ASP A 115 36.41 8.65 10.58
C ASP A 115 35.76 9.16 9.29
N ARG A 116 34.85 10.14 9.40
CA ARG A 116 34.18 10.75 8.25
C ARG A 116 35.00 11.87 7.63
N VAL A 117 36.12 12.23 8.24
CA VAL A 117 36.98 13.32 7.77
C VAL A 117 38.06 12.74 6.88
N LEU A 118 38.09 13.18 5.61
CA LEU A 118 39.17 12.86 4.69
C LEU A 118 40.46 13.48 5.26
N ARG A 119 41.39 12.64 5.71
CA ARG A 119 42.74 13.12 6.07
C ARG A 119 43.45 13.45 4.76
N ALA A 120 43.77 14.72 4.54
CA ALA A 120 44.68 15.09 3.47
C ALA A 120 46.04 14.45 3.77
N THR A 121 46.63 13.83 2.75
CA THR A 121 47.99 13.29 2.79
C THR A 121 48.99 14.39 2.50
#